data_AF-A0A345CWE2-F1
#
_entry.id   AF-A0A345CWE2-F1
#
_cell.length_a   1.000
_cell.length_b   1.000
_cell.length_c   1.000
_cell.angle_alpha   90.00
_cell.angle_beta   90.00
_cell.angle_gamma   90.00
#
_symmetry.space_group_name_H-M   'P 1'
#
loop_
_entity.id
_entity.type
_entity.pdbx_description
1 polymer ?
#
loop_
_entity_poly.entity_id
_entity_poly.type
_entity_poly.pdbx_seq_one_letter_code
_entity_poly.pdbx_strand_id
1 'polypeptide(L)'
;MSEQQLISMLIDLKSWHQNRVDKCQMIIDEKDADIRLDMGESGVMEFEADTKEARFIRIGVQLALLQFQPFPITMKPADDDMEGEDDE
;
A
#
# COMPACT_ATOMS: atom_id res chain seq x y z
N MET A 1 21.42 -2.39 14.20
CA MET A 1 20.85 -1.38 13.28
C MET A 1 20.85 -0.07 14.03
N SER A 2 21.40 1.00 13.47
CA SER A 2 21.37 2.32 14.13
C SER A 2 19.99 2.96 14.02
N GLU A 3 19.69 3.92 14.88
CA GLU A 3 18.46 4.72 14.83
C GLU A 3 18.27 5.37 13.45
N GLN A 4 19.33 5.94 12.89
CA GLN A 4 19.30 6.54 11.55
C GLN A 4 18.97 5.53 10.45
N GLN A 5 19.49 4.30 10.55
CA GLN A 5 19.16 3.24 9.60
C GLN A 5 17.69 2.81 9.72
N LEU A 6 17.16 2.74 10.94
CA LEU A 6 15.76 2.42 11.18
C LEU A 6 14.83 3.50 10.60
N ILE A 7 15.14 4.78 10.85
CA ILE A 7 14.40 5.93 10.31
C ILE A 7 14.40 5.89 8.77
N SER A 8 15.56 5.68 8.15
CA SER A 8 15.66 5.59 6.68
C SER A 8 14.80 4.45 6.14
N MET A 9 14.86 3.27 6.75
CA MET A 9 14.07 2.11 6.33
C MET A 9 12.56 2.39 6.39
N LEU A 10 12.11 3.10 7.43
CA LEU A 10 10.69 3.45 7.59
C LEU A 10 10.22 4.47 6.54
N ILE A 11 11.06 5.45 6.19
CA ILE A 11 10.79 6.43 5.14
C ILE A 11 10.68 5.74 3.78
N ASP A 12 11.62 4.83 3.48
CA ASP A 12 11.63 4.07 2.23
C ASP A 12 10.39 3.18 2.13
N LEU A 13 10.04 2.50 3.22
CA LEU A 13 8.86 1.64 3.27
C LEU A 13 7.56 2.45 3.12
N LYS A 14 7.47 3.63 3.75
CA LYS A 14 6.32 4.53 3.60
C LYS A 14 6.17 5.00 2.16
N SER A 15 7.27 5.36 1.51
CA SER A 15 7.28 5.81 0.11
C SER A 15 6.89 4.68 -0.85
N TRP A 16 7.43 3.48 -0.62
CA TRP A 16 7.08 2.27 -1.37
C TRP A 16 5.59 1.90 -1.24
N HIS A 17 5.05 2.05 -0.04
CA HIS A 17 3.64 1.80 0.27
C HIS A 17 2.73 2.82 -0.42
N GLN A 18 3.03 4.11 -0.26
CA GLN A 18 2.27 5.19 -0.86
C GLN A 18 2.21 5.05 -2.39
N ASN A 19 3.34 4.74 -3.03
CA ASN A 19 3.38 4.54 -4.48
C ASN A 19 2.42 3.45 -4.97
N ARG A 20 2.17 2.40 -4.17
CA ARG A 20 1.23 1.32 -4.50
C ARG A 20 -0.21 1.76 -4.30
N VAL A 21 -0.49 2.44 -3.19
CA VAL A 21 -1.80 3.04 -2.92
C VAL A 21 -2.19 3.97 -4.06
N ASP A 22 -1.28 4.85 -4.49
CA ASP A 22 -1.51 5.80 -5.58
C ASP A 22 -1.79 5.09 -6.92
N LYS A 23 -1.04 4.03 -7.24
CA LYS A 23 -1.26 3.24 -8.45
C LYS A 23 -2.61 2.52 -8.44
N CYS A 24 -3.01 1.96 -7.31
CA CYS A 24 -4.33 1.35 -7.16
C CYS A 24 -5.44 2.40 -7.32
N GLN A 25 -5.27 3.58 -6.72
CA GLN A 25 -6.21 4.69 -6.84
C GLN A 25 -6.34 5.16 -8.30
N MET A 26 -5.24 5.26 -9.04
CA MET A 26 -5.25 5.60 -10.47
C MET A 26 -6.10 4.64 -11.30
N ILE A 27 -6.03 3.32 -11.05
CA ILE A 27 -6.85 2.32 -11.77
C ILE A 27 -8.35 2.54 -11.51
N ILE A 28 -8.71 3.05 -10.33
CA ILE A 28 -10.08 3.31 -9.90
C ILE A 28 -10.61 4.61 -10.52
N ASP A 29 -9.76 5.64 -10.56
CA ASP A 29 -10.12 6.98 -11.03
C ASP A 29 -10.21 7.05 -12.56
N GLU A 30 -9.29 6.38 -13.26
CA GLU A 30 -9.23 6.31 -14.73
C GLU A 30 -10.22 5.25 -15.27
N LYS A 31 -11.52 5.54 -15.13
CA LYS A 31 -12.61 4.61 -15.50
C LYS A 31 -12.73 4.33 -17.00
N ASP A 32 -12.29 5.27 -17.81
CA ASP A 32 -12.37 5.19 -19.27
C ASP A 32 -11.08 4.64 -19.91
N ALA A 33 -10.06 4.34 -19.11
CA ALA A 33 -8.83 3.73 -19.57
C ALA A 33 -8.96 2.21 -19.72
N ASP A 34 -8.34 1.65 -20.75
CA ASP A 34 -8.21 0.20 -20.87
C ASP A 34 -7.24 -0.34 -19.81
N ILE A 35 -7.47 -1.57 -19.37
CA ILE A 35 -6.63 -2.24 -18.39
C ILE A 35 -5.70 -3.21 -19.12
N ARG A 36 -4.40 -3.01 -18.96
CA ARG A 36 -3.37 -3.90 -19.50
C ARG A 36 -2.62 -4.56 -18.34
N LEU A 37 -2.71 -5.88 -18.26
CA LEU A 37 -2.02 -6.71 -17.28
C LEU A 37 -0.88 -7.47 -17.95
N ASP A 38 0.35 -7.23 -17.48
CA ASP A 38 1.51 -8.02 -17.87
C ASP A 38 1.55 -9.29 -17.01
N MET A 39 1.41 -10.45 -17.66
CA MET A 39 1.42 -11.78 -17.05
C MET A 39 2.77 -12.49 -17.26
N GLY A 40 3.84 -11.75 -17.60
CA GLY A 40 5.18 -12.29 -17.82
C GLY A 40 5.24 -13.23 -19.03
N GLU A 41 5.70 -14.46 -18.82
CA GLU A 41 5.81 -15.47 -19.90
C GLU A 41 4.46 -15.82 -20.54
N SER A 42 3.35 -15.58 -19.83
CA SER A 42 2.00 -15.81 -20.35
C SER A 42 1.50 -14.68 -21.26
N GLY A 43 2.31 -13.64 -21.48
CA GLY A 43 2.00 -12.51 -22.34
C GLY A 43 1.21 -11.41 -21.63
N VAL A 44 0.47 -10.64 -22.43
CA VAL A 44 -0.28 -9.46 -21.97
C VAL A 44 -1.76 -9.75 -22.12
N MET A 45 -2.53 -9.44 -21.07
CA MET A 45 -4.00 -9.45 -21.10
C MET A 45 -4.52 -8.02 -21.13
N GLU A 46 -5.39 -7.72 -22.09
CA GLU A 46 -6.00 -6.39 -22.26
C GLU A 46 -7.51 -6.48 -22.07
N PHE A 47 -8.07 -5.51 -21.35
CA PHE A 47 -9.49 -5.38 -21.10
C PHE A 47 -9.92 -3.97 -21.47
N GLU A 48 -10.82 -3.87 -22.45
CA GLU A 48 -11.42 -2.58 -22.84
C GLU A 48 -12.21 -1.98 -21.67
N ALA A 49 -12.17 -0.65 -21.53
CA ALA A 49 -12.66 0.08 -20.36
C ALA A 49 -14.13 -0.20 -19.99
N ASP A 50 -14.99 -0.43 -20.98
CA ASP A 50 -16.45 -0.60 -20.86
C ASP A 50 -16.89 -2.05 -20.60
N THR A 51 -15.94 -2.99 -20.64
CA THR A 51 -16.20 -4.41 -20.41
C THR A 51 -16.66 -4.69 -18.98
N LYS A 52 -17.27 -5.87 -18.77
CA LYS A 52 -17.66 -6.30 -17.42
C LYS A 52 -16.41 -6.66 -16.62
N GLU A 53 -15.43 -7.24 -17.29
CA GLU A 53 -14.15 -7.67 -16.78
C GLU A 53 -13.36 -6.47 -16.22
N ALA A 54 -13.21 -5.39 -16.98
CA ALA A 54 -12.54 -4.18 -16.49
C ALA A 54 -13.25 -3.58 -15.27
N ARG A 55 -14.59 -3.61 -15.23
CA ARG A 55 -15.36 -3.20 -14.04
C ARG A 55 -15.10 -4.08 -12.83
N PHE A 56 -15.08 -5.40 -12.99
CA PHE A 56 -14.78 -6.33 -11.90
C PHE A 56 -13.35 -6.17 -11.38
N ILE A 57 -12.38 -5.94 -12.27
CA ILE A 57 -11.00 -5.65 -11.87
C ILE A 57 -10.95 -4.38 -11.02
N ARG A 58 -11.60 -3.29 -11.45
CA ARG A 58 -11.67 -2.04 -10.65
C ARG A 58 -12.31 -2.26 -9.29
N ILE A 59 -13.40 -3.01 -9.20
CA ILE A 59 -14.03 -3.38 -7.92
C ILE A 59 -13.05 -4.16 -7.04
N GLY A 60 -12.33 -5.13 -7.61
CA GLY A 60 -11.30 -5.89 -6.91
C GLY A 60 -10.19 -4.98 -6.37
N VAL A 61 -9.73 -4.01 -7.17
CA VAL A 61 -8.72 -3.03 -6.77
C VAL A 61 -9.25 -2.10 -5.67
N GLN A 62 -10.52 -1.66 -5.73
CA GLN A 62 -11.14 -0.89 -4.65
C GLN A 62 -11.15 -1.66 -3.33
N LEU A 63 -11.55 -2.94 -3.36
CA LEU A 63 -11.55 -3.79 -2.16
C LEU A 63 -10.14 -4.01 -1.60
N ALA A 64 -9.16 -4.26 -2.48
CA ALA A 64 -7.77 -4.36 -2.07
C ALA A 64 -7.27 -3.05 -1.44
N LEU A 65 -7.59 -1.91 -2.05
CA LEU A 65 -7.17 -0.61 -1.56
C LEU A 65 -7.75 -0.31 -0.17
N LEU A 66 -9.02 -0.63 0.09
CA LEU A 66 -9.61 -0.46 1.43
C LEU A 66 -8.84 -1.23 2.51
N GLN A 67 -8.32 -2.42 2.18
CA GLN A 67 -7.55 -3.24 3.11
C GLN A 67 -6.11 -2.74 3.29
N PHE A 68 -5.50 -2.20 2.23
CA PHE A 68 -4.07 -1.87 2.19
C PHE A 68 -3.76 -0.38 2.21
N GLN A 69 -4.75 0.51 2.19
CA GLN A 69 -4.50 1.95 2.27
C GLN A 69 -3.82 2.36 3.60
N PRO A 70 -4.22 1.84 4.77
CA PRO A 70 -3.50 2.11 6.01
C PRO A 70 -2.05 1.61 5.95
N PHE A 71 -1.10 2.42 6.41
CA PHE A 71 0.29 2.00 6.52
C PHE A 71 0.41 0.83 7.51
N PRO A 72 1.02 -0.31 7.13
CA PRO A 72 0.92 -1.56 7.89
C PRO A 72 1.77 -1.60 9.16
N ILE A 73 2.50 -0.53 9.48
CA ILE A 73 3.34 -0.43 10.68
C ILE A 73 2.76 0.65 11.58
N THR A 74 2.56 0.28 12.83
CA THR A 74 2.25 1.21 13.92
C THR A 74 3.44 1.22 14.88
N MET A 75 3.84 2.42 15.30
CA MET A 75 4.79 2.57 16.40
C MET A 75 3.99 2.70 17.69
N LYS A 76 4.29 1.85 18.66
CA LYS A 76 3.88 2.11 20.03
C LYS A 76 4.91 3.06 20.64
N PRO A 77 4.49 4.11 21.37
CA PRO A 77 5.41 4.78 22.26
C PRO A 77 6.03 3.72 23.18
N ALA A 78 7.33 3.83 23.44
CA ALA A 78 7.91 3.08 24.55
C ALA A 78 7.18 3.57 25.80
N ASP A 79 6.55 2.66 26.54
CA ASP A 79 6.00 3.02 27.84
C ASP A 79 7.18 3.56 28.67
N ASP A 80 7.12 4.84 29.05
CA ASP A 80 8.03 5.46 30.01
C ASP A 80 7.75 4.90 31.43
N ASP A 81 7.61 3.58 31.57
CA ASP A 81 7.56 2.88 32.85
C ASP A 81 9.00 2.66 33.35
N MET A 82 9.70 3.77 33.60
CA MET A 82 10.78 3.84 34.59
C MET A 82 10.38 4.77 35.75
N GLU A 83 9.13 4.68 36.21
CA GLU A 83 8.79 5.03 37.59
C GLU A 83 8.85 3.77 38.46
N GLY A 84 10.05 3.52 39.00
CA GLY A 84 10.35 2.56 40.06
C GLY A 84 11.82 2.73 40.41
N GLU A 85 12.26 3.00 41.64
CA GLU A 85 11.62 2.93 42.95
C GLU A 85 12.28 4.00 43.84
N ASP A 86 11.57 4.39 44.91
CA ASP A 86 12.13 5.12 46.07
C ASP A 86 13.48 4.52 46.51
N ASP A 87 14.49 5.38 46.69
CA ASP A 87 15.59 5.12 47.63
C ASP A 87 15.81 6.42 48.45
N GLU A 88 15.21 6.39 49.65
CA GLU A 88 15.47 7.13 50.91
C GLU A 88 15.77 8.64 50.93
#